data_AF-A0A8T2W6T9-F1
#
_entry.id   AF-A0A8T2W6T9-F1
#
_cell.length_a   1.000
_cell.length_b   1.000
_cell.length_c   1.000
_cell.angle_alpha   90.00
_cell.angle_beta   90.00
_cell.angle_gamma   90.00
#
_symmetry.space_group_name_H-M   'P 1'
#
loop_
_entity.id
_entity.type
_entity.pdbx_description
1 polymer ?
#
loop_
_entity_poly.entity_id
_entity_poly.type
_entity_poly.pdbx_seq_one_letter_code
_entity_poly.pdbx_strand_id
1 'polypeptide(L)'
;MKVWFINVDWLLFLFQNISPYFWSSLGIFLCVGLSVIGAAWGIFITGSSLVGGAIREPRITSKNLISVIFCEAVAIYGVIVSIILQTKVDAVKPNEDGSYSLAAANAGFAILGAGSVTGWANLACGLSVGVVGSAAALADAANSTLFVKILVIEIFASALGLFGVIIGIIMAGNANFKGE
;
A
#
# COMPACT_ATOMS: atom_id res chain seq x y z
N MET A 1 14.42 -31.39 -1.51
CA MET A 1 13.10 -31.94 -1.15
C MET A 1 12.15 -31.62 -2.31
N LYS A 2 11.91 -32.58 -3.21
CA LYS A 2 11.12 -32.38 -4.45
C LYS A 2 9.62 -32.31 -4.09
N VAL A 3 9.00 -31.16 -4.32
CA VAL A 3 7.53 -31.02 -4.23
C VAL A 3 6.95 -31.64 -5.52
N TRP A 4 6.40 -32.85 -5.40
CA TRP A 4 6.07 -33.76 -6.51
C TRP A 4 4.78 -33.43 -7.31
N PHE A 5 4.19 -32.25 -7.13
CA PHE A 5 2.95 -31.86 -7.84
C PHE A 5 3.08 -30.60 -8.71
N ILE A 6 4.14 -29.80 -8.54
CA ILE A 6 4.36 -28.56 -9.31
C ILE A 6 5.76 -28.64 -9.91
N ASN A 7 5.84 -28.74 -11.23
CA ASN A 7 7.10 -28.68 -11.95
C ASN A 7 7.54 -27.22 -12.00
N VAL A 8 8.52 -26.83 -11.18
CA VAL A 8 8.99 -25.44 -11.04
C VAL A 8 9.48 -24.88 -12.37
N ASP A 9 10.09 -25.73 -13.21
CA ASP A 9 10.53 -25.39 -14.56
C ASP A 9 9.34 -25.05 -15.48
N TRP A 10 8.21 -25.74 -15.32
CA TRP A 10 6.98 -25.47 -16.06
C TRP A 10 6.30 -24.19 -15.58
N LEU A 11 6.36 -23.89 -14.28
CA LEU A 11 5.84 -22.64 -13.70
C LEU A 11 6.65 -21.41 -14.17
N LEU A 12 7.98 -21.53 -14.20
CA LEU A 12 8.88 -20.49 -14.72
C LEU A 12 8.66 -20.25 -16.22
N PHE A 13 8.48 -21.33 -17.00
CA PHE A 13 8.10 -21.24 -18.41
C PHE A 13 6.74 -20.54 -18.59
N LEU A 14 5.76 -20.83 -17.75
CA LEU A 14 4.45 -20.16 -17.77
C LEU A 14 4.59 -18.66 -17.47
N PHE A 15 5.37 -18.30 -16.44
CA PHE A 15 5.58 -16.89 -16.07
C PHE A 15 6.41 -16.10 -17.08
N GLN A 16 7.30 -16.74 -17.83
CA GLN A 16 8.00 -16.14 -18.97
C GLN A 16 7.08 -15.86 -20.17
N ASN A 17 6.04 -16.67 -20.37
CA ASN A 17 5.12 -16.52 -21.49
C ASN A 17 3.96 -15.54 -21.21
N ILE A 18 3.74 -15.13 -19.96
CA ILE A 18 2.77 -14.10 -19.60
C ILE A 18 3.33 -12.72 -19.96
N SER A 19 2.49 -11.86 -20.53
CA SER A 19 2.92 -10.52 -20.94
C SER A 19 3.41 -9.69 -19.73
N PRO A 20 4.53 -8.96 -19.85
CA PRO A 20 5.06 -8.14 -18.77
C PRO A 20 4.09 -7.03 -18.36
N TYR A 21 3.27 -6.55 -19.29
CA TYR A 21 2.19 -5.59 -19.03
C TYR A 21 1.19 -6.11 -18.00
N PHE A 22 0.84 -7.41 -18.02
CA PHE A 22 -0.07 -7.99 -17.04
C PHE A 22 0.48 -7.86 -15.62
N TRP A 23 1.76 -8.18 -15.42
CA TRP A 23 2.43 -8.07 -14.13
C TRP A 23 2.52 -6.62 -13.64
N SER A 24 2.83 -5.69 -14.53
CA SER A 24 2.86 -4.26 -14.19
C SER A 24 1.48 -3.72 -13.82
N SER A 25 0.44 -4.03 -14.61
CA SER A 25 -0.93 -3.61 -14.32
C SER A 25 -1.45 -4.22 -13.01
N LEU A 26 -1.14 -5.48 -12.75
CA LEU A 26 -1.48 -6.13 -11.48
C LEU A 26 -0.78 -5.45 -10.29
N GLY A 27 0.50 -5.10 -10.43
CA GLY A 27 1.24 -4.35 -9.40
C GLY A 27 0.61 -3.00 -9.08
N ILE A 28 0.26 -2.22 -10.11
CA ILE A 28 -0.40 -0.92 -9.97
C ILE A 28 -1.77 -1.08 -9.29
N PHE A 29 -2.56 -2.06 -9.73
CA PHE A 29 -3.86 -2.38 -9.14
C PHE A 29 -3.73 -2.74 -7.64
N LEU A 30 -2.81 -3.63 -7.29
CA LEU A 30 -2.58 -4.05 -5.90
C LEU A 30 -2.10 -2.88 -5.03
N CYS A 31 -1.27 -1.99 -5.58
CA CYS A 31 -0.78 -0.81 -4.87
C CYS A 31 -1.93 0.10 -4.41
N VAL A 32 -2.81 0.51 -5.34
CA VAL A 32 -3.94 1.39 -5.02
C VAL A 32 -5.00 0.64 -4.22
N GLY A 33 -5.40 -0.55 -4.69
CA GLY A 33 -6.49 -1.31 -4.11
C GLY A 33 -6.25 -1.63 -2.63
N LEU A 34 -5.08 -2.18 -2.30
CA LEU A 34 -4.76 -2.54 -0.91
C LEU A 34 -4.58 -1.29 -0.02
N SER A 35 -4.01 -0.20 -0.56
CA SER A 35 -3.85 1.05 0.19
C SER A 35 -5.21 1.68 0.55
N VAL A 36 -6.15 1.72 -0.40
CA VAL A 36 -7.50 2.26 -0.18
C VAL A 36 -8.31 1.39 0.77
N ILE A 37 -8.18 0.05 0.67
CA ILE A 37 -8.82 -0.86 1.63
C ILE A 37 -8.29 -0.62 3.04
N GLY A 38 -6.98 -0.43 3.22
CA GLY A 38 -6.37 -0.11 4.52
C GLY A 38 -6.87 1.20 5.12
N ALA A 39 -6.93 2.25 4.30
CA ALA A 39 -7.46 3.54 4.72
C ALA A 39 -8.94 3.44 5.12
N ALA A 40 -9.78 2.82 4.28
CA ALA A 40 -11.20 2.67 4.55
C ALA A 40 -11.45 1.89 5.85
N TRP A 41 -10.68 0.82 6.10
CA TRP A 41 -10.79 0.05 7.33
C TRP A 41 -10.35 0.85 8.55
N GLY A 42 -9.24 1.60 8.45
CA GLY A 42 -8.77 2.47 9.52
C GLY A 42 -9.80 3.56 9.89
N ILE A 43 -10.39 4.19 8.87
CA ILE A 43 -11.46 5.19 9.03
C ILE A 43 -12.69 4.59 9.71
N PHE A 44 -13.11 3.38 9.32
CA PHE A 44 -14.26 2.71 9.93
C PHE A 44 -14.04 2.42 11.43
N ILE A 45 -12.84 1.93 11.79
CA ILE A 45 -12.50 1.61 13.18
C ILE A 45 -12.46 2.89 14.04
N THR A 46 -11.70 3.91 13.62
CA THR A 46 -11.62 5.19 14.37
C THR A 46 -12.96 5.91 14.39
N GLY A 47 -13.67 5.95 13.26
CA GLY A 47 -14.93 6.68 13.11
C GLY A 47 -16.06 6.14 13.99
N SER A 48 -16.18 4.81 14.11
CA SER A 48 -17.20 4.19 14.98
C SER A 48 -16.97 4.55 16.45
N SER A 49 -15.73 4.49 16.93
CA SER A 49 -15.36 4.91 18.30
C SER A 49 -15.50 6.41 18.53
N LEU A 50 -15.15 7.23 17.54
CA LEU A 50 -15.29 8.68 17.61
C LEU A 50 -16.75 9.09 17.79
N VAL A 51 -17.65 8.57 16.96
CA VAL A 51 -19.09 8.87 17.05
C VAL A 51 -19.66 8.33 18.37
N GLY A 52 -19.23 7.14 18.81
CA GLY A 52 -19.64 6.58 20.10
C GLY A 52 -19.24 7.46 21.30
N GLY A 53 -18.01 7.97 21.32
CA GLY A 53 -17.53 8.87 22.36
C GLY A 53 -18.17 10.27 22.30
N ALA A 54 -18.48 10.75 21.10
CA ALA A 54 -19.01 12.08 20.86
C ALA A 54 -20.42 12.30 21.43
N ILE A 55 -21.20 11.23 21.66
CA ILE A 55 -22.55 11.34 22.24
C ILE A 55 -22.49 11.94 23.65
N ARG A 56 -21.49 11.55 24.45
CA ARG A 56 -21.31 12.05 25.82
C ARG A 56 -20.48 13.33 25.85
N GLU A 57 -19.44 13.40 25.03
CA GLU A 57 -18.47 14.51 25.02
C GLU A 57 -18.26 15.01 23.57
N PRO A 58 -19.11 15.92 23.06
CA PRO A 58 -19.09 16.31 21.64
C PRO A 58 -17.83 17.10 21.24
N ARG A 59 -17.08 17.64 22.20
CA ARG A 59 -15.83 18.37 21.98
C ARG A 59 -14.70 17.52 21.38
N ILE A 60 -14.78 16.18 21.47
CA ILE A 60 -13.74 15.28 20.93
C ILE A 60 -13.77 15.20 19.40
N THR A 61 -14.92 15.53 18.78
CA THR A 61 -15.13 15.41 17.33
C THR A 61 -14.10 16.20 16.53
N SER A 62 -13.87 17.47 16.86
CA SER A 62 -12.95 18.32 16.11
C SER A 62 -11.47 17.97 16.33
N LYS A 63 -11.09 17.51 17.53
CA LYS A 63 -9.69 17.19 17.86
C LYS A 63 -9.25 15.87 17.24
N ASN A 64 -10.10 14.85 17.30
CA ASN A 64 -9.77 13.50 16.89
C ASN A 64 -10.00 13.26 15.39
N LEU A 65 -10.49 14.26 14.64
CA LEU A 65 -10.46 14.26 13.17
C LEU A 65 -9.04 14.09 12.61
N ILE A 66 -8.00 14.49 13.36
CA ILE A 66 -6.61 14.29 12.98
C ILE A 66 -6.31 12.81 12.71
N SER A 67 -6.88 11.89 13.52
CA SER A 67 -6.66 10.46 13.35
C SER A 67 -7.30 9.89 12.08
N VAL A 68 -8.43 10.46 11.65
CA VAL A 68 -9.08 10.12 10.38
C VAL A 68 -8.21 10.59 9.20
N ILE A 69 -7.63 11.78 9.30
CA ILE A 69 -6.73 12.35 8.27
C ILE A 69 -5.47 11.49 8.12
N PHE A 70 -4.90 10.96 9.20
CA PHE A 70 -3.76 10.04 9.09
C PHE A 70 -4.12 8.72 8.40
N CYS A 71 -5.32 8.20 8.63
CA CYS A 71 -5.80 7.03 7.87
C CYS A 71 -5.98 7.35 6.38
N GLU A 72 -6.45 8.55 6.04
CA GLU A 72 -6.61 9.01 4.65
C GLU A 72 -5.26 9.22 3.93
N ALA A 73 -4.26 9.75 4.64
CA ALA A 73 -2.92 9.97 4.09
C ALA A 73 -2.30 8.67 3.51
N VAL A 74 -2.61 7.52 4.12
CA VAL A 74 -2.18 6.20 3.64
C VAL A 74 -2.74 5.87 2.24
N ALA A 75 -3.97 6.28 1.93
CA ALA A 75 -4.53 6.11 0.59
C ALA A 75 -3.82 7.02 -0.43
N ILE A 76 -3.50 8.26 -0.04
CA ILE A 76 -2.78 9.22 -0.89
C ILE A 76 -1.40 8.66 -1.26
N TYR A 77 -0.70 8.04 -0.31
CA TYR A 77 0.57 7.38 -0.59
C TYR A 77 0.44 6.29 -1.67
N GLY A 78 -0.59 5.44 -1.58
CA GLY A 78 -0.86 4.41 -2.58
C GLY A 78 -1.16 4.99 -3.97
N VAL A 79 -1.97 6.06 -4.03
CA VAL A 79 -2.32 6.74 -5.29
C VAL A 79 -1.07 7.35 -5.94
N ILE A 80 -0.24 8.06 -5.16
CA ILE A 80 0.99 8.68 -5.69
C ILE A 80 1.93 7.61 -6.26
N VAL A 81 2.18 6.52 -5.52
CA VAL A 81 3.06 5.45 -5.99
C VAL A 81 2.50 4.79 -7.25
N SER A 82 1.19 4.57 -7.32
CA SER A 82 0.56 3.98 -8.52
C SER A 82 0.75 4.82 -9.78
N ILE A 83 0.66 6.16 -9.66
CA ILE A 83 0.90 7.10 -10.76
C ILE A 83 2.37 7.01 -11.19
N ILE A 84 3.31 7.00 -10.23
CA ILE A 84 4.74 6.87 -10.52
C ILE A 84 5.03 5.55 -11.25
N LEU A 85 4.48 4.43 -10.78
CA LEU A 85 4.64 3.13 -11.42
C LEU A 85 4.05 3.11 -12.84
N GLN A 86 2.91 3.76 -13.06
CA GLN A 86 2.31 3.87 -14.38
C GLN A 86 3.20 4.63 -15.36
N THR A 87 3.89 5.70 -14.92
CA THR A 87 4.83 6.44 -15.78
C THR A 87 6.07 5.65 -16.17
N LYS A 88 6.36 4.53 -15.50
CA LYS A 88 7.49 3.65 -15.82
C LYS A 88 7.14 2.58 -16.86
N VAL A 89 5.86 2.37 -17.15
CA VAL A 89 5.42 1.37 -18.14
C VAL A 89 5.54 1.97 -19.54
N ASP A 90 6.55 1.55 -20.28
CA ASP A 90 6.78 1.94 -21.66
C ASP A 90 6.26 0.89 -22.65
N ALA A 91 5.79 1.34 -23.82
CA ALA A 91 5.37 0.45 -24.90
C ALA A 91 6.59 -0.13 -25.64
N VAL A 92 6.86 -1.42 -25.40
CA VAL A 92 7.89 -2.22 -26.08
C VAL A 92 7.24 -3.07 -27.18
N LYS A 93 7.80 -3.01 -28.39
CA LYS A 93 7.40 -3.89 -29.50
C LYS A 93 7.86 -5.33 -29.19
N PRO A 94 7.01 -6.35 -29.40
CA PRO A 94 7.43 -7.74 -29.27
C PRO A 94 8.53 -8.07 -30.29
N ASN A 95 9.49 -8.94 -29.93
CA ASN A 95 10.49 -9.45 -30.88
C ASN A 95 9.81 -10.32 -31.95
N GLU A 96 10.56 -10.65 -33.02
CA GLU A 96 10.07 -11.44 -34.17
C GLU A 96 9.52 -12.82 -33.76
N ASP A 97 9.95 -13.37 -32.62
CA ASP A 97 9.44 -14.63 -32.03
C ASP A 97 8.16 -14.46 -31.17
N GLY A 98 7.62 -13.24 -31.05
CA GLY A 98 6.51 -12.93 -30.13
C GLY A 98 6.89 -12.87 -28.65
N SER A 99 8.17 -13.13 -28.32
CA SER A 99 8.71 -13.05 -26.96
C SER A 99 9.10 -11.62 -26.59
N TYR A 100 8.98 -11.29 -25.30
CA TYR A 100 9.48 -10.02 -24.74
C TYR A 100 10.95 -10.17 -24.31
N SER A 101 11.73 -9.10 -24.44
CA SER A 101 13.11 -9.07 -23.93
C SER A 101 13.14 -9.39 -22.43
N LEU A 102 14.20 -10.08 -21.98
CA LEU A 102 14.43 -10.39 -20.57
C LEU A 102 14.41 -9.13 -19.68
N ALA A 103 14.84 -7.98 -20.23
CA ALA A 103 14.76 -6.69 -19.55
C ALA A 103 13.31 -6.26 -19.26
N ALA A 104 12.41 -6.41 -20.23
CA ALA A 104 10.99 -6.08 -20.07
C ALA A 104 10.28 -7.02 -19.09
N ALA A 105 10.64 -8.31 -19.09
CA ALA A 105 10.13 -9.27 -18.10
C ALA A 105 10.57 -8.90 -16.67
N ASN A 106 11.86 -8.59 -16.48
CA ASN A 106 12.40 -8.15 -15.18
C ASN A 106 11.76 -6.84 -14.71
N ALA A 107 11.54 -5.88 -15.61
CA ALA A 107 10.85 -4.63 -15.31
C ALA A 107 9.39 -4.88 -14.87
N GLY A 108 8.69 -5.81 -15.54
CA GLY A 108 7.34 -6.22 -15.18
C GLY A 108 7.25 -6.78 -13.76
N PHE A 109 8.15 -7.70 -13.39
CA PHE A 109 8.23 -8.25 -12.03
C PHE A 109 8.68 -7.22 -10.99
N ALA A 110 9.57 -6.29 -11.34
CA ALA A 110 9.98 -5.22 -10.44
C ALA A 110 8.80 -4.29 -10.08
N ILE A 111 7.97 -3.91 -11.06
CA ILE A 111 6.77 -3.10 -10.81
C ILE A 111 5.73 -3.86 -9.99
N LEU A 112 5.53 -5.16 -10.28
CA LEU A 112 4.66 -6.02 -9.47
C LEU A 112 5.12 -6.05 -8.00
N GLY A 113 6.41 -6.27 -7.78
CA GLY A 113 7.02 -6.31 -6.44
C GLY A 113 6.88 -4.97 -5.72
N ALA A 114 7.21 -3.87 -6.40
CA ALA A 114 7.07 -2.52 -5.87
C ALA A 114 5.62 -2.22 -5.44
N GLY A 115 4.65 -2.47 -6.33
CA GLY A 115 3.24 -2.24 -6.04
C GLY A 115 2.70 -3.13 -4.90
N SER A 116 3.13 -4.38 -4.84
CA SER A 116 2.72 -5.33 -3.80
C SER A 116 3.28 -4.94 -2.43
N VAL A 117 4.57 -4.61 -2.33
CA VAL A 117 5.21 -4.19 -1.06
C VAL A 117 4.55 -2.93 -0.52
N THR A 118 4.36 -1.91 -1.35
CA THR A 118 3.70 -0.67 -0.93
C THR A 118 2.24 -0.91 -0.53
N GLY A 119 1.49 -1.68 -1.32
CA GLY A 119 0.08 -1.97 -1.03
C GLY A 119 -0.13 -2.70 0.31
N TRP A 120 0.65 -3.75 0.59
CA TRP A 120 0.57 -4.48 1.86
C TRP A 120 1.06 -3.66 3.05
N ALA A 121 2.13 -2.88 2.88
CA ALA A 121 2.61 -1.98 3.94
C ALA A 121 1.57 -0.92 4.29
N ASN A 122 0.92 -0.32 3.29
CA ASN A 122 -0.14 0.67 3.48
C ASN A 122 -1.40 0.05 4.10
N LEU A 123 -1.77 -1.18 3.72
CA LEU A 123 -2.87 -1.91 4.36
C LEU A 123 -2.63 -2.08 5.87
N ALA A 124 -1.45 -2.59 6.25
CA ALA A 124 -1.08 -2.79 7.65
C ALA A 124 -0.96 -1.45 8.41
N CYS A 125 -0.42 -0.42 7.77
CA CYS A 125 -0.33 0.93 8.31
C CYS A 125 -1.72 1.50 8.62
N GLY A 126 -2.64 1.52 7.66
CA GLY A 126 -4.00 2.04 7.85
C GLY A 126 -4.78 1.33 8.96
N LEU A 127 -4.63 0.01 9.06
CA LEU A 127 -5.21 -0.78 10.17
C LEU A 127 -4.63 -0.40 11.53
N SER A 128 -3.30 -0.30 11.63
CA SER A 128 -2.64 0.04 12.90
C SER A 128 -2.97 1.45 13.37
N VAL A 129 -2.94 2.43 12.45
CA VAL A 129 -3.36 3.83 12.72
C VAL A 129 -4.83 3.87 13.16
N GLY A 130 -5.72 3.13 12.50
CA GLY A 130 -7.13 3.07 12.88
C GLY A 130 -7.39 2.51 14.29
N VAL A 131 -6.65 1.47 14.68
CA VAL A 131 -6.76 0.91 16.05
C VAL A 131 -6.25 1.90 17.09
N VAL A 132 -5.13 2.58 16.83
CA VAL A 132 -4.58 3.60 17.72
C VAL A 132 -5.50 4.83 17.80
N GLY A 133 -6.06 5.28 16.68
CA GLY A 133 -7.01 6.38 16.61
C GLY A 133 -8.31 6.11 17.37
N SER A 134 -8.83 4.88 17.30
CA SER A 134 -9.95 4.43 18.13
C SER A 134 -9.63 4.50 19.63
N ALA A 135 -8.45 4.04 20.04
CA ALA A 135 -7.99 4.16 21.43
C ALA A 135 -7.82 5.63 21.86
N ALA A 136 -7.32 6.49 20.96
CA ALA A 136 -7.19 7.93 21.20
C ALA A 136 -8.55 8.61 21.40
N ALA A 137 -9.57 8.25 20.60
CA ALA A 137 -10.93 8.77 20.73
C ALA A 137 -11.57 8.42 22.08
N LEU A 138 -11.45 7.17 22.50
CA LEU A 138 -11.99 6.72 23.78
C LEU A 138 -11.23 7.31 24.97
N ALA A 139 -9.91 7.44 24.87
CA ALA A 139 -9.08 8.03 25.92
C ALA A 139 -9.31 9.55 26.06
N ASP A 140 -9.47 10.29 24.95
CA ASP A 140 -9.77 11.73 24.98
C ASP A 140 -11.15 12.00 25.60
N ALA A 141 -12.14 11.13 25.32
CA ALA A 141 -13.45 11.18 25.94
C ALA A 141 -13.39 10.97 27.48
N ALA A 142 -12.44 10.18 27.98
CA ALA A 142 -12.23 9.99 29.41
C ALA A 142 -11.44 11.15 30.05
N ASN A 143 -10.34 11.57 29.42
CA ASN A 143 -9.53 12.70 29.88
C ASN A 143 -8.71 13.30 28.73
N SER A 144 -8.95 14.59 28.47
CA SER A 144 -8.39 15.28 27.31
C SER A 144 -6.88 15.52 27.34
N THR A 145 -6.22 15.28 28.47
CA THR A 145 -4.75 15.39 28.58
C THR A 145 -4.01 14.20 28.00
N LEU A 146 -4.70 13.08 27.73
CA LEU A 146 -4.09 11.88 27.15
C LEU A 146 -3.95 11.92 25.64
N PHE A 147 -4.76 12.72 24.94
CA PHE A 147 -4.79 12.76 23.48
C PHE A 147 -3.41 12.96 22.85
N VAL A 148 -2.67 13.99 23.29
CA VAL A 148 -1.34 14.31 22.75
C VAL A 148 -0.35 13.18 22.97
N LYS A 149 -0.46 12.41 24.07
CA LYS A 149 0.43 11.29 24.37
C LYS A 149 0.17 10.10 23.43
N ILE A 150 -1.10 9.84 23.10
CA ILE A 150 -1.48 8.76 22.20
C ILE A 150 -1.19 9.14 20.74
N LEU A 151 -1.33 10.42 20.38
CA LEU A 151 -1.01 10.94 19.06
C LEU A 151 0.45 10.61 18.64
N VAL A 152 1.38 10.61 19.58
CA VAL A 152 2.79 10.23 19.29
C VAL A 152 2.88 8.79 18.78
N ILE A 153 2.09 7.87 19.34
CA ILE A 153 2.04 6.47 18.91
C ILE A 153 1.45 6.37 17.50
N GLU A 154 0.44 7.19 17.23
CA GLU A 154 -0.21 7.26 15.92
C GLU A 154 0.75 7.72 14.81
N ILE A 155 1.61 8.69 15.10
CA ILE A 155 2.65 9.15 14.18
C ILE A 155 3.64 8.01 13.87
N PHE A 156 4.10 7.27 14.88
CA PHE A 156 4.99 6.13 14.66
C PHE A 156 4.32 5.00 13.86
N ALA A 157 3.03 4.74 14.07
CA ALA A 157 2.27 3.79 13.27
C ALA A 157 2.21 4.23 11.80
N SER A 158 1.95 5.53 11.56
CA SER A 158 1.87 6.08 10.19
C SER A 158 3.20 6.02 9.43
N ALA A 159 4.35 6.04 10.12
CA ALA A 159 5.68 5.95 9.53
C ALA A 159 5.93 4.60 8.80
N LEU A 160 5.23 3.54 9.20
CA LEU A 160 5.32 2.22 8.54
C LEU A 160 4.90 2.29 7.06
N GLY A 161 3.87 3.09 6.75
CA GLY A 161 3.43 3.31 5.36
C GLY A 161 4.49 4.01 4.52
N LEU A 162 5.15 5.03 5.09
CA LEU A 162 6.23 5.75 4.42
C LEU A 162 7.42 4.84 4.09
N PHE A 163 7.79 3.94 4.99
CA PHE A 163 8.85 2.95 4.69
C PHE A 163 8.46 2.03 3.53
N GLY A 164 7.21 1.58 3.46
CA GLY A 164 6.70 0.78 2.34
C GLY A 164 6.73 1.53 1.01
N VAL A 165 6.46 2.83 1.01
CA VAL A 165 6.56 3.70 -0.17
C VAL A 165 8.01 3.84 -0.63
N ILE A 166 8.93 4.13 0.29
CA ILE A 166 10.36 4.31 -0.04
C ILE A 166 10.92 3.04 -0.69
N ILE A 167 10.65 1.88 -0.10
CA ILE A 167 11.11 0.59 -0.62
C ILE A 167 10.50 0.33 -2.01
N GLY A 168 9.20 0.57 -2.19
CA GLY A 168 8.53 0.40 -3.49
C GLY A 168 9.14 1.26 -4.59
N ILE A 169 9.45 2.52 -4.30
CA ILE A 169 10.08 3.44 -5.27
C ILE A 169 11.51 2.97 -5.62
N ILE A 170 12.29 2.53 -4.63
CA ILE A 170 13.65 2.03 -4.88
C ILE A 170 13.61 0.76 -5.76
N MET A 171 12.67 -0.15 -5.50
CA MET A 171 12.49 -1.37 -6.32
C MET A 171 12.13 -1.03 -7.77
N ALA A 172 11.25 -0.05 -7.98
CA ALA A 172 10.87 0.42 -9.31
C ALA A 172 11.93 1.29 -10.00
N GLY A 173 12.90 1.83 -9.24
CA GLY A 173 13.96 2.70 -9.77
C GLY A 173 14.84 2.02 -10.81
N ASN A 174 15.08 0.72 -10.66
CA ASN A 174 15.90 -0.09 -11.57
C ASN A 174 15.10 -0.79 -12.69
N ALA A 175 13.77 -0.56 -12.75
CA ALA A 175 12.93 -1.18 -13.76
C ALA A 175 13.03 -0.41 -15.09
N ASN A 176 13.70 -1.00 -16.09
CA ASN A 176 13.82 -0.41 -17.42
C ASN A 176 13.26 -1.36 -18.49
N PHE A 177 12.22 -0.92 -19.19
CA PHE A 177 11.54 -1.71 -20.23
C PHE A 177 12.30 -1.73 -21.56
N LYS A 178 12.99 -0.63 -21.87
CA LYS A 178 13.92 -0.54 -22.99
C LYS A 178 15.26 -1.01 -22.46
N GLY A 179 15.54 -2.30 -22.58
CA GLY A 179 16.88 -2.80 -22.33
C GLY A 179 17.85 -2.09 -23.28
N GLU A 180 18.80 -1.35 -22.72
CA GLU A 180 20.08 -1.11 -23.40
C GLU A 180 20.95 -2.36 -23.27
#